data_AF-A0A2M7WZ74-F1
#
_entry.id   AF-A0A2M7WZ74-F1
#
_cell.length_a   1.000
_cell.length_b   1.000
_cell.length_c   1.000
_cell.angle_alpha   90.00
_cell.angle_beta   90.00
_cell.angle_gamma   90.00
#
_symmetry.space_group_name_H-M   'P 1'
#
loop_
_entity.id
_entity.type
_entity.pdbx_description
1 polymer ?
#
loop_
_entity_poly.entity_id
_entity_poly.type
_entity_poly.pdbx_seq_one_letter_code
_entity_poly.pdbx_strand_id
1 'polypeptide(L)'
;RGMALDLPAPLRKDADTSLPLEVHLGLPLAGTELTLQLGQLARLRAVLASAHQPLAAHLAFGGDLADSAPPPGLKVTGSVAVADLGAWAGLGVGGDGGLPVTVAVHAEQLDVLGRSFANTDIGLQREADLWRLKLLGNGIDGELEIATGNADRRGITGQF
;
A
#
# COMPACT_ATOMS: atom_id res chain seq x y z
N ARG A 1 -9.07 16.97 20.17
CA ARG A 1 -9.66 15.61 20.06
C ARG A 1 -9.36 15.11 18.66
N GLY A 2 -8.54 14.07 18.50
CA GLY A 2 -8.21 13.50 17.20
C GLY A 2 -9.26 12.47 16.73
N MET A 3 -9.30 12.21 15.43
CA MET A 3 -10.04 11.08 14.85
C MET A 3 -9.16 9.83 14.97
N ALA A 4 -9.68 8.75 15.55
CA ALA A 4 -9.01 7.45 15.53
C ALA A 4 -9.08 6.86 14.12
N LEU A 5 -8.00 6.24 13.67
CA LEU A 5 -7.94 5.55 12.38
C LEU A 5 -7.66 4.09 12.65
N ASP A 6 -8.70 3.26 12.48
CA ASP A 6 -8.65 1.82 12.70
C ASP A 6 -8.17 1.07 11.45
N LEU A 7 -7.10 1.58 10.84
CA LEU A 7 -6.39 0.87 9.78
C LEU A 7 -5.29 -0.01 10.40
N PRO A 8 -4.88 -1.10 9.75
CA PRO A 8 -3.74 -1.90 10.17
C PRO A 8 -2.43 -1.09 10.23
N ALA A 9 -1.44 -1.60 10.97
CA ALA A 9 -0.10 -1.02 10.97
C ALA A 9 0.45 -0.98 9.53
N PRO A 10 1.00 0.16 9.06
CA PRO A 10 1.53 1.27 9.85
C PRO A 10 0.56 2.44 10.10
N LEU A 11 -0.69 2.39 9.60
CA LEU A 11 -1.62 3.53 9.63
C LEU A 11 -2.55 3.55 10.84
N ARG A 12 -2.44 2.56 11.73
CA ARG A 12 -3.14 2.55 13.00
C ARG A 12 -2.81 3.81 13.81
N LYS A 13 -3.84 4.59 14.14
CA LYS A 13 -3.72 5.80 14.94
C LYS A 13 -4.66 5.70 16.14
N ASP A 14 -4.06 5.62 17.33
CA ASP A 14 -4.81 5.73 18.58
C ASP A 14 -5.32 7.16 18.77
N ALA A 15 -6.45 7.31 19.47
CA ALA A 15 -7.11 8.61 19.67
C ALA A 15 -6.21 9.65 20.37
N ASP A 16 -5.20 9.19 21.12
CA ASP A 16 -4.24 10.01 21.86
C ASP A 16 -3.01 10.41 21.03
N THR A 17 -2.74 9.73 19.91
CA THR A 17 -1.64 10.08 19.00
C THR A 17 -2.16 11.05 17.95
N SER A 18 -1.87 12.35 18.09
CA SER A 18 -2.32 13.35 17.11
C SER A 18 -1.25 13.64 16.05
N LEU A 19 -1.24 12.89 14.95
CA LEU A 19 -0.46 13.24 13.76
C LEU A 19 -1.13 14.41 13.01
N PRO A 20 -0.39 15.48 12.64
CA PRO A 20 -0.91 16.56 11.82
C PRO A 20 -1.22 16.03 10.42
N LEU A 21 -2.40 16.38 9.89
CA LEU A 21 -2.85 16.02 8.56
C LEU A 21 -2.95 17.30 7.73
N GLU A 22 -2.17 17.37 6.66
CA GLU A 22 -2.21 18.44 5.67
C GLU A 22 -2.73 17.87 4.35
N VAL A 23 -3.65 18.57 3.70
CA VAL A 23 -4.28 18.14 2.45
C VAL A 23 -4.34 19.34 1.51
N HIS A 24 -3.80 19.19 0.31
CA HIS A 24 -3.95 20.15 -0.78
C HIS A 24 -4.65 19.48 -1.94
N LEU A 25 -5.76 20.06 -2.37
CA LEU A 25 -6.60 19.51 -3.43
C LEU A 25 -7.06 20.64 -4.35
N GLY A 26 -6.74 20.51 -5.63
CA GLY A 26 -7.23 21.42 -6.67
C GLY A 26 -8.71 21.20 -6.97
N LEU A 27 -9.40 22.25 -7.44
CA LEU A 27 -10.73 22.17 -8.02
C LEU A 27 -10.69 22.60 -9.48
N PRO A 28 -11.46 21.97 -10.40
CA PRO A 28 -12.40 20.87 -10.16
C PRO A 28 -11.71 19.51 -9.92
N LEU A 29 -12.29 18.62 -9.11
CA LEU A 29 -11.64 17.38 -8.62
C LEU A 29 -11.16 16.40 -9.70
N ALA A 30 -11.83 16.36 -10.85
CA ALA A 30 -11.52 15.38 -11.88
C ALA A 30 -10.19 15.75 -12.56
N GLY A 31 -9.23 14.83 -12.52
CA GLY A 31 -7.93 15.02 -13.15
C GLY A 31 -6.95 15.92 -12.38
N THR A 32 -7.34 16.47 -11.22
CA THR A 32 -6.46 17.33 -10.41
C THR A 32 -5.50 16.56 -9.56
N GLU A 33 -4.40 17.24 -9.22
CA GLU A 33 -3.45 16.78 -8.24
C GLU A 33 -4.03 16.92 -6.81
N LEU A 34 -3.84 15.87 -6.03
CA LEU A 34 -4.08 15.76 -4.60
C LEU A 34 -2.73 15.48 -3.94
N THR A 35 -2.34 16.31 -2.98
CA THR A 35 -1.24 15.99 -2.07
C THR A 35 -1.75 15.89 -0.64
N LEU A 36 -1.22 14.93 0.11
CA LEU A 36 -1.55 14.72 1.51
C LEU A 36 -0.27 14.41 2.28
N GLN A 37 -0.15 14.98 3.47
CA GLN A 37 0.93 14.69 4.40
C GLN A 37 0.34 14.36 5.78
N LEU A 38 0.77 13.23 6.34
CA LEU A 38 0.41 12.78 7.68
C LEU A 38 1.66 12.80 8.56
N GLY A 39 1.95 13.96 9.16
CA GLY A 39 3.17 14.20 9.93
C GLY A 39 4.43 13.82 9.14
N GLN A 40 5.26 12.98 9.76
CA GLN A 40 6.42 12.35 9.13
C GLN A 40 6.15 10.88 8.73
N LEU A 41 4.95 10.37 9.03
CA LEU A 41 4.61 8.96 8.83
C LEU A 41 4.41 8.66 7.34
N ALA A 42 3.64 9.49 6.67
CA ALA A 42 3.27 9.24 5.28
C ALA A 42 3.07 10.52 4.47
N ARG A 43 3.41 10.44 3.19
CA ARG A 43 3.10 11.45 2.17
C ARG A 43 2.42 10.77 0.99
N LEU A 44 1.42 11.41 0.40
CA LEU A 44 0.71 10.94 -0.77
C LEU A 44 0.70 12.05 -1.83
N ARG A 45 1.02 11.67 -3.07
CA ARG A 45 0.74 12.48 -4.26
C ARG A 45 -0.11 11.65 -5.21
N ALA A 46 -1.23 12.20 -5.64
CA ALA A 46 -2.13 11.53 -6.55
C ALA A 46 -2.62 12.49 -7.62
N VAL A 47 -2.82 11.98 -8.83
CA VAL A 47 -3.60 12.62 -9.87
C VAL A 47 -4.91 11.84 -9.96
N LEU A 48 -6.01 12.51 -9.62
CA LEU A 48 -7.32 11.87 -9.53
C LEU A 48 -7.80 11.41 -10.91
N ALA A 49 -8.56 10.30 -10.94
CA ALA A 49 -9.11 9.78 -12.18
C ALA A 49 -10.04 10.80 -12.86
N SER A 50 -10.07 10.78 -14.19
CA SER A 50 -11.00 11.53 -15.01
C SER A 50 -11.50 10.65 -16.16
N ALA A 51 -12.37 11.20 -17.02
CA ALA A 51 -12.78 10.50 -18.22
C ALA A 51 -11.62 10.22 -19.20
N HIS A 52 -10.47 10.86 -19.04
CA HIS A 52 -9.35 10.80 -20.01
C HIS A 52 -8.06 10.26 -19.39
N GLN A 53 -8.03 10.04 -18.07
CA GLN A 53 -6.86 9.51 -17.39
C GLN A 53 -7.26 8.63 -16.20
N PRO A 54 -6.57 7.50 -15.99
CA PRO A 54 -6.75 6.69 -14.80
C PRO A 54 -6.20 7.41 -13.55
N LEU A 55 -6.57 6.90 -12.36
CA LEU A 55 -5.93 7.29 -11.12
C LEU A 55 -4.43 6.97 -11.20
N ALA A 56 -3.59 7.90 -10.77
CA ALA A 56 -2.16 7.71 -10.59
C ALA A 56 -1.77 8.21 -9.20
N ALA A 57 -1.30 7.34 -8.31
CA ALA A 57 -1.01 7.69 -6.92
C ALA A 57 0.31 7.09 -6.45
N HIS A 58 1.05 7.85 -5.65
CA HIS A 58 2.22 7.39 -4.91
C HIS A 58 2.09 7.75 -3.43
N LEU A 59 2.01 6.72 -2.59
CA LEU A 59 2.10 6.80 -1.14
C LEU A 59 3.52 6.43 -0.70
N ALA A 60 4.18 7.30 0.05
CA ALA A 60 5.50 7.06 0.63
C ALA A 60 5.42 7.05 2.16
N PHE A 61 5.92 5.99 2.80
CA PHE A 61 6.07 5.87 4.24
C PHE A 61 7.48 6.24 4.69
N GLY A 62 7.59 7.09 5.72
CA GLY A 62 8.87 7.47 6.33
C GLY A 62 9.90 8.12 5.39
N GLY A 63 9.50 8.47 4.17
CA GLY A 63 10.38 8.99 3.12
C GLY A 63 9.67 10.03 2.25
N ASP A 64 10.41 10.51 1.25
CA ASP A 64 9.91 11.53 0.34
C ASP A 64 9.26 10.93 -0.91
N LEU A 65 8.38 11.72 -1.52
CA LEU A 65 7.77 11.39 -2.80
C LEU A 65 8.78 11.66 -3.92
N ALA A 66 8.66 10.91 -5.02
CA ALA A 66 9.43 11.23 -6.21
C ALA A 66 8.95 12.57 -6.81
N ASP A 67 9.88 13.36 -7.35
CA ASP A 67 9.54 14.63 -8.03
C ASP A 67 8.72 14.40 -9.31
N SER A 68 8.87 13.23 -9.94
CA SER A 68 8.08 12.84 -11.10
C SER A 68 6.64 12.53 -10.75
N ALA A 69 5.73 12.75 -11.72
CA ALA A 69 4.35 12.33 -11.57
C ALA A 69 4.27 10.80 -11.35
N PRO A 70 3.34 10.33 -10.49
CA PRO A 70 3.16 8.90 -10.28
C PRO A 70 2.70 8.21 -11.58
N PRO A 71 3.10 6.95 -11.82
CA PRO A 71 2.52 6.16 -12.90
C PRO A 71 1.04 5.85 -12.60
N PRO A 72 0.23 5.52 -13.63
CA PRO A 72 -1.12 4.99 -13.43
C PRO A 72 -1.15 3.83 -12.43
N GLY A 73 -2.13 3.81 -11.54
CA GLY A 73 -2.22 2.86 -10.45
C GLY A 73 -1.90 3.46 -9.09
N LEU A 74 -1.66 2.59 -8.10
CA LEU A 74 -1.21 2.95 -6.76
C LEU A 74 0.18 2.36 -6.52
N LYS A 75 1.16 3.25 -6.33
CA LYS A 75 2.50 2.90 -5.86
C LYS A 75 2.61 3.17 -4.37
N VAL A 76 3.11 2.22 -3.60
CA VAL A 76 3.39 2.35 -2.17
C VAL A 76 4.87 2.04 -1.92
N THR A 77 5.61 2.95 -1.28
CA THR A 77 7.04 2.75 -0.99
C THR A 77 7.41 3.19 0.41
N GLY A 78 8.61 2.82 0.84
CA GLY A 78 9.29 3.44 1.97
C GLY A 78 9.59 2.45 3.09
N SER A 79 9.75 2.97 4.31
CA SER A 79 10.12 2.16 5.48
C SER A 79 9.17 2.39 6.64
N VAL A 80 8.85 1.32 7.36
CA VAL A 80 7.92 1.33 8.49
C VAL A 80 8.48 0.53 9.65
N ALA A 81 8.13 0.90 10.89
CA ALA A 81 8.52 0.12 12.06
C ALA A 81 7.78 -1.23 12.10
N VAL A 82 6.48 -1.24 11.79
CA VAL A 82 5.64 -2.44 11.83
C VAL A 82 4.69 -2.46 10.63
N ALA A 83 4.58 -3.61 9.97
CA ALA A 83 3.56 -3.89 8.97
C ALA A 83 2.76 -5.14 9.38
N ASP A 84 1.43 -5.07 9.36
CA ASP A 84 0.55 -6.22 9.65
C ASP A 84 -0.13 -6.69 8.36
N LEU A 85 0.49 -7.67 7.70
CA LEU A 85 0.02 -8.16 6.41
C LEU A 85 -1.30 -8.92 6.52
N GLY A 86 -1.51 -9.64 7.62
CA GLY A 86 -2.75 -10.40 7.85
C GLY A 86 -3.96 -9.48 7.96
N ALA A 87 -3.81 -8.39 8.72
CA ALA A 87 -4.86 -7.40 8.89
C ALA A 87 -5.12 -6.62 7.58
N TRP A 88 -4.08 -6.28 6.81
CA TRP A 88 -4.26 -5.65 5.49
C TRP A 88 -4.97 -6.55 4.47
N ALA A 89 -4.64 -7.85 4.46
CA ALA A 89 -5.32 -8.82 3.58
C ALA A 89 -6.82 -8.93 3.93
N GLY A 90 -7.17 -8.89 5.22
CA GLY A 90 -8.56 -8.92 5.68
C GLY A 90 -9.42 -7.73 5.23
N LEU A 91 -8.80 -6.58 4.94
CA LEU A 91 -9.48 -5.39 4.42
C LEU A 91 -9.71 -5.41 2.89
N GLY A 92 -9.14 -6.39 2.18
CA GLY A 92 -9.24 -6.45 0.72
C GLY A 92 -8.50 -5.33 0.00
N VAL A 93 -7.37 -4.87 0.56
CA VAL A 93 -6.51 -3.85 -0.08
C VAL A 93 -6.07 -4.38 -1.45
N GLY A 94 -6.69 -3.85 -2.50
CA GLY A 94 -6.59 -4.41 -3.85
C GLY A 94 -7.78 -4.15 -4.73
N GLY A 95 -8.99 -4.09 -4.15
CA GLY A 95 -10.24 -3.79 -4.84
C GLY A 95 -10.61 -4.75 -5.97
N ASP A 96 -11.89 -4.75 -6.33
CA ASP A 96 -12.40 -5.51 -7.48
C ASP A 96 -12.09 -4.84 -8.84
N GLY A 97 -11.58 -3.60 -8.81
CA GLY A 97 -11.57 -2.67 -9.95
C GLY A 97 -10.36 -2.72 -10.89
N GLY A 98 -9.47 -3.72 -10.80
CA GLY A 98 -8.36 -3.89 -11.76
C GLY A 98 -7.25 -2.83 -11.68
N LEU A 99 -7.29 -1.90 -10.70
CA LEU A 99 -6.27 -0.87 -10.52
C LEU A 99 -4.90 -1.52 -10.31
N PRO A 100 -3.86 -1.16 -11.10
CA PRO A 100 -2.51 -1.65 -10.84
C PRO A 100 -2.02 -1.17 -9.47
N VAL A 101 -1.43 -2.09 -8.69
CA VAL A 101 -0.86 -1.76 -7.38
C VAL A 101 0.57 -2.29 -7.32
N THR A 102 1.51 -1.44 -6.90
CA THR A 102 2.90 -1.84 -6.65
C THR A 102 3.30 -1.39 -5.25
N VAL A 103 3.74 -2.33 -4.42
CA VAL A 103 4.27 -2.07 -3.07
C VAL A 103 5.74 -2.48 -3.04
N ALA A 104 6.57 -1.61 -2.50
CA ALA A 104 7.97 -1.87 -2.17
C ALA A 104 8.29 -1.21 -0.83
N VAL A 105 8.03 -1.92 0.27
CA VAL A 105 8.14 -1.39 1.63
C VAL A 105 9.11 -2.24 2.43
N HIS A 106 9.99 -1.59 3.17
CA HIS A 106 10.80 -2.23 4.20
C HIS A 106 10.10 -2.13 5.55
N ALA A 107 9.99 -3.23 6.28
CA ALA A 107 9.46 -3.26 7.63
C ALA A 107 10.50 -3.78 8.62
N GLU A 108 10.77 -3.03 9.68
CA GLU A 108 11.61 -3.51 10.79
C GLU A 108 11.00 -4.76 11.43
N GLN A 109 9.66 -4.80 11.52
CA GLN A 109 8.88 -5.98 11.86
C GLN A 109 7.70 -6.18 10.90
N LEU A 110 7.57 -7.37 10.35
CA LEU A 110 6.42 -7.84 9.61
C LEU A 110 5.63 -8.85 10.45
N ASP A 111 4.36 -8.58 10.68
CA ASP A 111 3.42 -9.51 11.31
C ASP A 111 2.55 -10.19 10.25
N VAL A 112 2.52 -11.52 10.27
CA VAL A 112 1.73 -12.37 9.37
C VAL A 112 1.02 -13.44 10.18
N LEU A 113 -0.32 -13.37 10.26
CA LEU A 113 -1.18 -14.38 10.90
C LEU A 113 -0.68 -14.83 12.29
N GLY A 114 -0.24 -13.87 13.12
CA GLY A 114 0.24 -14.12 14.49
C GLY A 114 1.71 -14.51 14.61
N ARG A 115 2.49 -14.47 13.53
CA ARG A 115 3.96 -14.63 13.54
C ARG A 115 4.64 -13.33 13.14
N SER A 116 5.78 -13.04 13.75
CA SER A 116 6.56 -11.83 13.49
C SER A 116 7.91 -12.18 12.84
N PHE A 117 8.30 -11.39 11.85
CA PHE A 117 9.56 -11.52 11.12
C PHE A 117 10.28 -10.17 11.14
N ALA A 118 11.58 -10.16 11.45
CA ALA A 118 12.35 -8.93 11.55
C ALA A 118 12.99 -8.56 10.19
N ASN A 119 13.20 -7.27 9.95
CA ASN A 119 13.92 -6.73 8.79
C ASN A 119 13.44 -7.34 7.47
N THR A 120 12.17 -7.12 7.13
CA THR A 120 11.53 -7.77 5.99
C THR A 120 11.23 -6.77 4.88
N ASP A 121 11.74 -7.04 3.68
CA ASP A 121 11.34 -6.39 2.45
C ASP A 121 10.05 -7.03 1.93
N ILE A 122 9.06 -6.18 1.65
CA ILE A 122 7.73 -6.55 1.19
C ILE A 122 7.56 -6.01 -0.23
N GLY A 123 7.49 -6.91 -1.19
CA GLY A 123 7.14 -6.62 -2.58
C GLY A 123 5.73 -7.11 -2.90
N LEU A 124 4.87 -6.26 -3.43
CA LEU A 124 3.56 -6.65 -3.95
C LEU A 124 3.36 -6.06 -5.33
N GLN A 125 2.88 -6.87 -6.26
CA GLN A 125 2.46 -6.43 -7.58
C GLN A 125 1.07 -6.99 -7.86
N ARG A 126 0.15 -6.12 -8.26
CA ARG A 126 -1.16 -6.48 -8.77
C ARG A 126 -1.28 -5.94 -10.18
N GLU A 127 -1.46 -6.83 -11.14
CA GLU A 127 -1.69 -6.51 -12.54
C GLU A 127 -2.93 -7.26 -13.00
N ALA A 128 -3.99 -6.57 -13.45
CA ALA A 128 -5.23 -7.15 -13.94
C ALA A 128 -5.76 -8.32 -13.06
N ASP A 129 -5.40 -9.56 -13.45
CA ASP A 129 -5.82 -10.83 -12.85
C ASP A 129 -4.70 -11.55 -12.07
N LEU A 130 -3.51 -10.99 -11.93
CA LEU A 130 -2.35 -11.59 -11.27
C LEU A 130 -1.93 -10.79 -10.05
N TRP A 131 -1.73 -11.50 -8.94
CA TRP A 131 -1.10 -10.98 -7.74
C TRP A 131 0.20 -11.71 -7.50
N ARG A 132 1.26 -10.96 -7.20
CA ARG A 132 2.54 -11.48 -6.77
C ARG A 132 2.97 -10.79 -5.48
N LEU A 133 3.20 -11.57 -4.45
CA LEU A 133 3.75 -11.13 -3.17
C LEU A 133 5.13 -11.77 -3.01
N LYS A 134 6.13 -10.97 -2.68
CA LYS A 134 7.47 -11.41 -2.31
C LYS A 134 7.81 -10.88 -0.92
N LEU A 135 8.33 -11.76 -0.08
CA LEU A 135 8.77 -11.46 1.27
C LEU A 135 10.22 -11.91 1.41
N LEU A 136 11.10 -11.04 1.89
CA LEU A 136 12.50 -11.39 2.14
C LEU A 136 12.96 -10.73 3.44
N GLY A 137 13.32 -11.53 4.43
CA GLY A 137 13.74 -11.04 5.73
C GLY A 137 14.25 -12.14 6.66
N ASN A 138 14.43 -11.80 7.94
CA ASN A 138 14.95 -12.75 8.92
C ASN A 138 13.87 -13.76 9.30
N GLY A 139 14.03 -15.00 8.83
CA GLY A 139 13.10 -16.11 9.10
C GLY A 139 11.92 -16.18 8.12
N ILE A 140 11.95 -15.40 7.04
CA ILE A 140 11.01 -15.49 5.93
C ILE A 140 11.70 -15.18 4.60
N ASP A 141 11.63 -16.10 3.67
CA ASP A 141 11.94 -15.88 2.26
C ASP A 141 10.83 -16.60 1.51
N GLY A 142 10.10 -15.90 0.67
CA GLY A 142 9.03 -16.55 -0.05
C GLY A 142 8.37 -15.68 -1.09
N GLU A 143 7.77 -16.36 -2.05
CA GLU A 143 7.00 -15.76 -3.13
C GLU A 143 5.67 -16.49 -3.25
N LEU A 144 4.61 -15.69 -3.39
CA LEU A 144 3.25 -16.15 -3.56
C LEU A 144 2.66 -15.51 -4.80
N GLU A 145 2.19 -16.34 -5.73
CA GLU A 145 1.48 -15.91 -6.93
C GLU A 145 0.03 -16.41 -6.88
N ILE A 146 -0.91 -15.50 -7.11
CA ILE A 146 -2.35 -15.78 -7.12
C ILE A 146 -2.94 -15.29 -8.44
N ALA A 147 -3.40 -16.23 -9.25
CA ALA A 147 -4.21 -15.92 -10.44
C ALA A 147 -5.69 -15.79 -10.05
N THR A 148 -6.24 -14.61 -10.24
CA THR A 148 -7.63 -14.23 -9.95
C THR A 148 -8.55 -14.31 -11.17
N GLY A 149 -7.98 -14.45 -12.38
CA GLY A 149 -8.72 -14.65 -13.64
C GLY A 149 -9.16 -16.11 -13.87
N ASN A 150 -10.32 -16.29 -14.51
CA ASN A 150 -11.02 -17.54 -14.83
C ASN A 150 -11.17 -18.54 -13.67
N ALA A 151 -12.41 -18.68 -13.18
CA ALA A 151 -12.81 -19.50 -12.03
C ALA A 151 -12.37 -20.98 -12.09
N ASP A 152 -12.08 -21.51 -13.27
CA ASP A 152 -11.72 -22.92 -13.50
C ASP A 152 -10.23 -23.23 -13.36
N ARG A 153 -9.35 -22.22 -13.19
CA ARG A 153 -7.88 -22.38 -13.09
C ARG A 153 -7.25 -21.52 -12.00
N ARG A 154 -7.97 -21.26 -10.90
CA ARG A 154 -7.43 -20.58 -9.72
C ARG A 154 -6.30 -21.41 -9.10
N GLY A 155 -5.07 -21.12 -9.51
CA GLY A 155 -3.86 -21.67 -8.92
C GLY A 155 -3.30 -20.69 -7.90
N ILE A 156 -2.94 -21.21 -6.73
CA ILE A 156 -2.06 -20.53 -5.79
C ILE A 156 -0.72 -21.27 -5.87
N THR A 157 0.33 -20.56 -6.25
CA THR A 157 1.69 -21.13 -6.26
C THR A 157 2.50 -20.41 -5.20
N GLY A 158 3.12 -21.16 -4.28
CA GLY A 158 3.95 -20.62 -3.22
C GLY A 158 5.30 -21.32 -3.17
N GLN A 159 6.36 -20.56 -2.96
CA GLN A 159 7.71 -21.05 -2.66
C GLN A 159 8.19 -20.37 -1.38
N PHE A 160 8.76 -21.13 -0.44
CA PHE A 160 9.22 -20.67 0.87
C PHE A 160 10.51 -21.42 1.28
#